data_AF-A0A2Z4UD46-F1
#
_entry.id   AF-A0A2Z4UD46-F1
#
_cell.length_a   1.000
_cell.length_b   1.000
_cell.length_c   1.000
_cell.angle_alpha   90.00
_cell.angle_beta   90.00
_cell.angle_gamma   90.00
#
_symmetry.space_group_name_H-M   'P 1'
#
loop_
_entity.id
_entity.type
_entity.pdbx_description
1 polymer ?
#
loop_
_entity_poly.entity_id
_entity_poly.type
_entity_poly.pdbx_seq_one_letter_code
_entity_poly.pdbx_strand_id
1 'polypeptide(L)'
;MDYKKLYEEWLANPYFDENTKAELKAIEKDENEIKERFYKDLEFGTAGLRGVIGAGTNRMNIYTVRKTTQGLANYIAAVGGQAKGVAIAHDSRRMSPEFAKEAALCLAANGIKAYIFDSLRPTPELSFAVRKLGCIAGINITASHNPPEYNGYKVYWEDGAQITPPHDTGIMGEVQKVTDYNTVKTMNEEAAKEAGLFVVIGQEIDDAYMEELKSQVLHMDAIKDMAKELKIVYSPLHGTGNIPARRVLKELGFENVYVVKEQELPDGEFPTVSYPNPEADEAFDLGLKLAKEVDADLVLATDPDADRLGVRVKDSKTGEYHTLTGNMSGCLLADYEIGQRKEINGSLPADGAMISTIVTTNMAAAIAKYYGVRFIEVLTGFKYIGQQILGFETKGEGTYLFGFEESYGCLIGTHARDKDAIVATMALCEAAAYYKTKNMTLWDAMIAMYEKYGYYKDDIQSITLKGIEGLEKIQTILENLRKNPPAEIGSYKVLSARDYKADTIVNMETKEVKTTGLPSSNVLYYDLNDDAWVCVRPSGTEPKIKIYYGIKGNSLEDADAKSAALGKEVKALIDKMM
;
A
#
# COMPACT_ATOMS: atom_id res chain seq x y z
N MET A 1 12.50 -1.65 29.07
CA MET A 1 13.77 -0.95 28.81
C MET A 1 13.87 0.27 29.71
N ASP A 2 15.04 0.54 30.26
CA ASP A 2 15.30 1.82 30.92
C ASP A 2 15.75 2.83 29.84
N TYR A 3 14.85 3.71 29.44
CA TYR A 3 15.07 4.64 28.33
C TYR A 3 16.19 5.64 28.62
N LYS A 4 16.44 6.00 29.89
CA LYS A 4 17.54 6.92 30.27
C LYS A 4 18.89 6.25 30.08
N LYS A 5 18.98 4.98 30.47
CA LYS A 5 20.19 4.18 30.28
C LYS A 5 20.57 4.08 28.80
N LEU A 6 19.61 3.81 27.92
CA LEU A 6 19.87 3.72 26.47
C LEU A 6 20.32 5.07 25.88
N TYR A 7 19.72 6.18 26.33
CA TYR A 7 20.15 7.52 25.94
C TYR A 7 21.60 7.80 26.34
N GLU A 8 21.99 7.48 27.58
CA GLU A 8 23.37 7.63 28.07
C GLU A 8 24.36 6.72 27.33
N GLU A 9 23.95 5.47 27.02
CA GLU A 9 24.72 4.53 26.21
C GLU A 9 25.00 5.09 24.82
N TRP A 10 24.02 5.74 24.16
CA TRP A 10 24.22 6.39 22.87
C TRP A 10 25.20 7.58 22.94
N LEU A 11 25.14 8.37 24.02
CA LEU A 11 26.07 9.49 24.22
C LEU A 11 27.52 9.03 24.46
N ALA A 12 27.70 7.90 25.15
CA ALA A 12 29.01 7.39 25.52
C ALA A 12 29.65 6.49 24.44
N ASN A 13 28.84 5.85 23.59
CA ASN A 13 29.33 4.85 22.65
C ASN A 13 30.03 5.52 21.42
N PRO A 14 31.30 5.16 21.13
CA PRO A 14 32.05 5.74 20.02
C PRO A 14 31.53 5.35 18.63
N TYR A 15 30.66 4.35 18.53
CA TYR A 15 30.02 3.95 17.28
C TYR A 15 29.09 5.02 16.71
N PHE A 16 28.48 5.84 17.59
CA PHE A 16 27.64 6.95 17.17
C PHE A 16 28.50 8.19 16.90
N ASP A 17 28.19 8.90 15.82
CA ASP A 17 28.93 10.07 15.40
C ASP A 17 28.63 11.30 16.28
N GLU A 18 29.48 12.31 16.17
CA GLU A 18 29.37 13.49 17.01
C GLU A 18 28.12 14.34 16.69
N ASN A 19 27.60 14.29 15.46
CA ASN A 19 26.37 14.98 15.09
C ASN A 19 25.15 14.36 15.77
N THR A 20 25.07 13.03 15.80
CA THR A 20 24.04 12.26 16.51
C THR A 20 24.10 12.55 18.00
N LYS A 21 25.30 12.58 18.59
CA LYS A 21 25.47 12.95 20.01
C LYS A 21 25.09 14.40 20.28
N ALA A 22 25.38 15.32 19.36
CA ALA A 22 24.97 16.72 19.48
C ALA A 22 23.45 16.88 19.42
N GLU A 23 22.77 16.15 18.53
CA GLU A 23 21.30 16.11 18.47
C GLU A 23 20.70 15.61 19.79
N LEU A 24 21.26 14.54 20.36
CA LEU A 24 20.81 14.01 21.66
C LEU A 24 21.09 14.99 22.82
N LYS A 25 22.25 15.64 22.85
CA LYS A 25 22.56 16.67 23.87
C LYS A 25 21.62 17.88 23.78
N ALA A 26 21.12 18.22 22.60
CA ALA A 26 20.18 19.33 22.43
C ALA A 26 18.84 19.11 23.16
N ILE A 27 18.48 17.85 23.43
CA ILE A 27 17.26 17.48 24.16
C ILE A 27 17.54 17.03 25.61
N GLU A 28 18.75 17.26 26.16
CA GLU A 28 19.15 16.74 27.48
C GLU A 28 18.22 17.17 28.64
N LYS A 29 17.48 18.29 28.46
CA LYS A 29 16.54 18.85 29.43
C LYS A 29 15.08 18.51 29.15
N ASP A 30 14.78 17.80 28.06
CA ASP A 30 13.45 17.37 27.66
C ASP A 30 13.27 15.87 27.91
N GLU A 31 12.89 15.52 29.14
CA GLU A 31 12.69 14.13 29.56
C GLU A 31 11.61 13.41 28.73
N ASN A 32 10.60 14.15 28.24
CA ASN A 32 9.55 13.56 27.41
C ASN A 32 10.08 13.18 26.04
N GLU A 33 10.85 14.06 25.39
CA GLU A 33 11.42 13.76 24.06
C GLU A 33 12.45 12.62 24.14
N ILE A 34 13.28 12.58 25.22
CA ILE A 34 14.18 11.44 25.46
C ILE A 34 13.37 10.16 25.63
N LYS A 35 12.31 10.18 26.43
CA LYS A 35 11.43 9.02 26.62
C LYS A 35 10.84 8.58 25.28
N GLU A 36 10.26 9.47 24.48
CA GLU A 36 9.65 9.17 23.17
C GLU A 36 10.64 8.58 22.15
N ARG A 37 11.94 8.90 22.27
CA ARG A 37 13.00 8.37 21.40
C ARG A 37 13.54 7.00 21.84
N PHE A 38 13.44 6.65 23.13
CA PHE A 38 14.13 5.48 23.69
C PHE A 38 13.23 4.49 24.47
N TYR A 39 11.92 4.73 24.58
CA TYR A 39 11.02 3.82 25.32
C TYR A 39 10.84 2.45 24.66
N LYS A 40 11.12 2.34 23.35
CA LYS A 40 11.08 1.09 22.57
C LYS A 40 12.05 1.15 21.38
N ASP A 41 12.20 0.01 20.71
CA ASP A 41 12.78 -0.05 19.36
C ASP A 41 11.67 0.17 18.31
N LEU A 42 12.02 0.67 17.13
CA LEU A 42 11.13 0.57 15.97
C LEU A 42 10.91 -0.91 15.61
N GLU A 43 9.66 -1.29 15.33
CA GLU A 43 9.26 -2.66 14.98
C GLU A 43 8.57 -2.71 13.62
N PHE A 44 8.64 -3.85 12.92
CA PHE A 44 7.93 -4.04 11.66
C PHE A 44 6.41 -3.97 11.89
N GLY A 45 5.77 -2.95 11.33
CA GLY A 45 4.32 -2.88 11.22
C GLY A 45 3.81 -3.64 9.99
N THR A 46 2.56 -3.35 9.60
CA THR A 46 1.94 -3.98 8.42
C THR A 46 2.73 -3.75 7.13
N ALA A 47 3.44 -2.61 7.01
CA ALA A 47 4.16 -2.20 5.81
C ALA A 47 5.56 -1.62 6.13
N GLY A 48 6.37 -2.41 6.84
CA GLY A 48 7.75 -2.07 7.18
C GLY A 48 7.93 -1.38 8.54
N LEU A 49 9.17 -1.00 8.84
CA LEU A 49 9.53 -0.08 9.92
C LEU A 49 9.23 1.34 9.45
N ARG A 50 8.59 2.16 10.27
CA ARG A 50 8.36 3.59 9.97
C ARG A 50 8.55 4.41 11.23
N GLY A 51 9.19 5.56 11.10
CA GLY A 51 9.39 6.47 12.22
C GLY A 51 9.89 7.83 11.76
N VAL A 52 9.78 8.80 12.67
CA VAL A 52 10.36 10.13 12.49
C VAL A 52 11.88 10.00 12.38
N ILE A 53 12.49 10.74 11.47
CA ILE A 53 13.93 10.82 11.31
C ILE A 53 14.53 11.51 12.55
N GLY A 54 15.55 10.89 13.15
CA GLY A 54 16.29 11.46 14.28
C GLY A 54 17.06 10.43 15.09
N ALA A 55 17.87 10.90 16.04
CA ALA A 55 18.62 10.04 16.95
C ALA A 55 17.69 9.34 17.97
N GLY A 56 17.87 8.02 18.15
CA GLY A 56 17.12 7.20 19.10
C GLY A 56 16.71 5.84 18.54
N THR A 57 16.34 4.91 19.42
CA THR A 57 15.93 3.55 19.04
C THR A 57 14.52 3.48 18.46
N ASN A 58 13.66 4.43 18.84
CA ASN A 58 12.31 4.64 18.29
C ASN A 58 12.30 5.75 17.20
N ARG A 59 13.37 5.83 16.40
CA ARG A 59 13.52 6.81 15.31
C ARG A 59 14.20 6.16 14.10
N MET A 60 13.93 6.72 12.92
CA MET A 60 14.66 6.37 11.70
C MET A 60 15.99 7.11 11.66
N ASN A 61 17.08 6.36 11.58
CA ASN A 61 18.44 6.87 11.43
C ASN A 61 19.33 5.77 10.85
N ILE A 62 20.57 6.13 10.50
CA ILE A 62 21.52 5.20 9.89
C ILE A 62 21.80 3.98 10.79
N TYR A 63 21.74 4.14 12.11
CA TYR A 63 22.03 3.06 13.06
C TYR A 63 20.89 2.07 13.18
N THR A 64 19.64 2.55 13.18
CA THR A 64 18.45 1.70 13.06
C THR A 64 18.47 0.93 11.74
N VAL A 65 18.79 1.59 10.61
CA VAL A 65 18.89 0.93 9.29
C VAL A 65 19.97 -0.15 9.30
N ARG A 66 21.17 0.16 9.83
CA ARG A 66 22.27 -0.81 9.98
C ARG A 66 21.88 -2.00 10.87
N LYS A 67 21.28 -1.75 12.04
CA LYS A 67 20.83 -2.81 12.97
C LYS A 67 19.82 -3.74 12.29
N THR A 68 18.81 -3.16 11.64
CA THR A 68 17.80 -3.92 10.90
C THR A 68 18.42 -4.72 9.76
N THR A 69 19.31 -4.11 8.98
CA THR A 69 19.99 -4.76 7.86
C THR A 69 20.91 -5.88 8.32
N GLN A 70 21.60 -5.72 9.45
CA GLN A 70 22.40 -6.77 10.05
C GLN A 70 21.55 -7.97 10.48
N GLY A 71 20.39 -7.73 11.09
CA GLY A 71 19.43 -8.79 11.40
C GLY A 71 18.91 -9.51 10.15
N LEU A 72 18.59 -8.75 9.09
CA LEU A 72 18.23 -9.33 7.79
C LEU A 72 19.36 -10.17 7.20
N ALA A 73 20.61 -9.68 7.23
CA ALA A 73 21.78 -10.42 6.75
C ALA A 73 22.00 -11.72 7.52
N ASN A 74 21.86 -11.68 8.86
CA ASN A 74 21.94 -12.87 9.71
C ASN A 74 20.85 -13.89 9.34
N TYR A 75 19.61 -13.42 9.13
CA TYR A 75 18.50 -14.30 8.75
C TYR A 75 18.71 -14.92 7.36
N ILE A 76 19.15 -14.13 6.38
CA ILE A 76 19.52 -14.61 5.03
C ILE A 76 20.60 -15.69 5.12
N ALA A 77 21.61 -15.51 5.97
CA ALA A 77 22.64 -16.53 6.20
C ALA A 77 22.06 -17.80 6.85
N ALA A 78 21.18 -17.65 7.84
CA ALA A 78 20.53 -18.78 8.52
C ALA A 78 19.68 -19.64 7.58
N VAL A 79 19.07 -19.04 6.55
CA VAL A 79 18.29 -19.77 5.53
C VAL A 79 19.10 -20.12 4.27
N GLY A 80 20.42 -19.85 4.26
CA GLY A 80 21.30 -20.19 3.14
C GLY A 80 21.11 -19.35 1.88
N GLY A 81 20.55 -18.14 1.98
CA GLY A 81 20.18 -17.29 0.85
C GLY A 81 21.26 -16.32 0.37
N GLN A 82 22.45 -16.30 0.97
CA GLN A 82 23.47 -15.25 0.76
C GLN A 82 23.89 -15.07 -0.70
N ALA A 83 23.93 -16.15 -1.49
CA ALA A 83 24.37 -16.13 -2.88
C ALA A 83 23.41 -15.39 -3.84
N LYS A 84 22.14 -15.23 -3.46
CA LYS A 84 21.10 -14.63 -4.31
C LYS A 84 21.13 -13.11 -4.32
N GLY A 85 21.69 -12.48 -3.29
CA GLY A 85 21.74 -11.02 -3.16
C GLY A 85 20.39 -10.36 -2.83
N VAL A 86 20.41 -9.04 -2.67
CA VAL A 86 19.26 -8.22 -2.24
C VAL A 86 19.11 -7.03 -3.17
N ALA A 87 17.89 -6.75 -3.66
CA ALA A 87 17.60 -5.53 -4.42
C ALA A 87 17.19 -4.37 -3.48
N ILE A 88 17.56 -3.14 -3.79
CA ILE A 88 17.33 -1.97 -2.95
C ILE A 88 16.82 -0.80 -3.79
N ALA A 89 15.66 -0.27 -3.41
CA ALA A 89 15.07 0.95 -3.98
C ALA A 89 14.76 1.95 -2.86
N HIS A 90 14.48 3.19 -3.26
CA HIS A 90 14.08 4.24 -2.33
C HIS A 90 13.21 5.30 -3.02
N ASP A 91 12.49 6.10 -2.22
CA ASP A 91 11.70 7.23 -2.69
C ASP A 91 12.45 8.57 -2.57
N SER A 92 11.74 9.69 -2.76
CA SER A 92 12.27 11.06 -2.75
C SER A 92 12.48 11.68 -1.37
N ARG A 93 12.18 10.97 -0.28
CA ARG A 93 12.22 11.54 1.08
C ARG A 93 13.63 11.86 1.55
N ARG A 94 13.71 12.72 2.57
CA ARG A 94 14.94 12.98 3.32
C ARG A 94 15.60 11.67 3.75
N MET A 95 16.92 11.58 3.60
CA MET A 95 17.73 10.42 3.98
C MET A 95 17.46 9.13 3.20
N SER A 96 16.51 9.09 2.25
CA SER A 96 16.20 7.88 1.49
C SER A 96 17.42 7.33 0.71
N PRO A 97 18.18 8.15 -0.04
CA PRO A 97 19.42 7.70 -0.68
C PRO A 97 20.48 7.21 0.31
N GLU A 98 20.66 7.92 1.42
CA GLU A 98 21.65 7.62 2.46
C GLU A 98 21.33 6.29 3.15
N PHE A 99 20.08 6.07 3.54
CA PHE A 99 19.63 4.83 4.16
C PHE A 99 19.72 3.64 3.19
N ALA A 100 19.39 3.83 1.91
CA ALA A 100 19.54 2.78 0.90
C ALA A 100 21.00 2.36 0.73
N LYS A 101 21.90 3.34 0.66
CA LYS A 101 23.35 3.11 0.60
C LYS A 101 23.87 2.42 1.86
N GLU A 102 23.46 2.86 3.05
CA GLU A 102 23.87 2.24 4.32
C GLU A 102 23.41 0.78 4.43
N ALA A 103 22.20 0.47 3.96
CA ALA A 103 21.73 -0.90 3.87
C ALA A 103 22.59 -1.73 2.90
N ALA A 104 22.90 -1.20 1.72
CA ALA A 104 23.75 -1.87 0.74
C ALA A 104 25.15 -2.18 1.28
N LEU A 105 25.80 -1.22 1.96
CA LEU A 105 27.13 -1.40 2.54
C LEU A 105 27.14 -2.38 3.71
N CYS A 106 26.07 -2.41 4.52
CA CYS A 106 25.92 -3.40 5.57
C CYS A 106 25.77 -4.83 5.02
N LEU A 107 24.97 -5.01 3.96
CA LEU A 107 24.84 -6.29 3.25
C LEU A 107 26.17 -6.74 2.64
N ALA A 108 26.86 -5.83 1.94
CA ALA A 108 28.16 -6.11 1.34
C ALA A 108 29.20 -6.54 2.39
N ALA A 109 29.23 -5.88 3.54
CA ALA A 109 30.13 -6.25 4.65
C ALA A 109 29.80 -7.63 5.27
N ASN A 110 28.60 -8.16 5.00
CA ASN A 110 28.18 -9.52 5.35
C ASN A 110 28.33 -10.52 4.18
N GLY A 111 28.98 -10.12 3.08
CA GLY A 111 29.21 -10.96 1.91
C GLY A 111 27.96 -11.19 1.04
N ILE A 112 26.91 -10.37 1.23
CA ILE A 112 25.67 -10.44 0.47
C ILE A 112 25.71 -9.35 -0.59
N LYS A 113 25.54 -9.73 -1.86
CA LYS A 113 25.50 -8.77 -2.96
C LYS A 113 24.26 -7.87 -2.84
N ALA A 114 24.45 -6.57 -2.89
CA ALA A 114 23.40 -5.55 -2.95
C ALA A 114 23.30 -5.01 -4.38
N TYR A 115 22.11 -5.14 -4.98
CA TYR A 115 21.72 -4.46 -6.21
C TYR A 115 20.96 -3.18 -5.83
N ILE A 116 21.50 -2.02 -6.13
CA ILE A 116 20.92 -0.72 -5.75
C ILE A 116 20.62 0.08 -7.00
N PHE A 117 19.42 0.67 -7.08
CA PHE A 117 19.09 1.55 -8.19
C PHE A 117 19.97 2.81 -8.21
N ASP A 118 20.28 3.31 -9.40
CA ASP A 118 21.08 4.52 -9.61
C ASP A 118 20.42 5.81 -9.07
N SER A 119 19.10 5.74 -8.84
CA SER A 119 18.24 6.80 -8.39
C SER A 119 16.93 6.21 -7.85
N LEU A 120 16.03 7.06 -7.37
CA LEU A 120 14.73 6.63 -6.83
C LEU A 120 13.92 5.79 -7.84
N ARG A 121 13.22 4.77 -7.33
CA ARG A 121 12.34 3.88 -8.12
C ARG A 121 11.09 3.50 -7.34
N PRO A 122 9.95 3.27 -8.03
CA PRO A 122 8.71 2.82 -7.41
C PRO A 122 8.86 1.53 -6.59
N THR A 123 8.02 1.40 -5.56
CA THR A 123 7.79 0.13 -4.85
C THR A 123 7.51 -1.06 -5.78
N PRO A 124 6.59 -0.98 -6.76
CA PRO A 124 6.32 -2.11 -7.65
C PRO A 124 7.53 -2.52 -8.49
N GLU A 125 8.39 -1.58 -8.84
CA GLU A 125 9.60 -1.86 -9.62
C GLU A 125 10.66 -2.58 -8.79
N LEU A 126 10.78 -2.27 -7.48
CA LEU A 126 11.56 -3.08 -6.56
C LEU A 126 11.03 -4.52 -6.48
N SER A 127 9.71 -4.67 -6.32
CA SER A 127 9.05 -5.99 -6.25
C SER A 127 9.35 -6.81 -7.51
N PHE A 128 9.28 -6.19 -8.68
CA PHE A 128 9.69 -6.78 -9.95
C PHE A 128 11.19 -7.12 -9.99
N ALA A 129 12.06 -6.19 -9.60
CA ALA A 129 13.52 -6.36 -9.64
C ALA A 129 14.00 -7.53 -8.78
N VAL A 130 13.42 -7.73 -7.59
CA VAL A 130 13.72 -8.88 -6.73
C VAL A 130 13.56 -10.19 -7.48
N ARG A 131 12.43 -10.35 -8.19
CA ARG A 131 12.14 -11.55 -8.97
C ARG A 131 13.00 -11.64 -10.22
N LYS A 132 13.16 -10.53 -10.94
CA LYS A 132 13.94 -10.47 -12.19
C LYS A 132 15.41 -10.81 -11.99
N LEU A 133 16.00 -10.36 -10.89
CA LEU A 133 17.40 -10.59 -10.53
C LEU A 133 17.62 -11.89 -9.74
N GLY A 134 16.55 -12.56 -9.33
CA GLY A 134 16.61 -13.78 -8.50
C GLY A 134 17.14 -13.53 -7.09
N CYS A 135 16.88 -12.34 -6.54
CA CYS A 135 17.30 -11.95 -5.20
C CYS A 135 16.57 -12.76 -4.11
N ILE A 136 17.21 -12.96 -2.96
CA ILE A 136 16.55 -13.58 -1.79
C ILE A 136 15.58 -12.60 -1.11
N ALA A 137 15.85 -11.30 -1.21
CA ALA A 137 15.07 -10.27 -0.57
C ALA A 137 15.15 -8.94 -1.33
N GLY A 138 14.27 -8.01 -0.96
CA GLY A 138 14.31 -6.61 -1.37
C GLY A 138 14.20 -5.67 -0.17
N ILE A 139 14.77 -4.48 -0.28
CA ILE A 139 14.63 -3.39 0.70
C ILE A 139 14.07 -2.17 -0.01
N ASN A 140 12.96 -1.63 0.48
CA ASN A 140 12.45 -0.34 0.03
C ASN A 140 12.58 0.70 1.14
N ILE A 141 13.34 1.76 0.89
CA ILE A 141 13.45 2.89 1.81
C ILE A 141 12.39 3.92 1.45
N THR A 142 11.28 3.87 2.18
CA THR A 142 10.14 4.76 1.98
C THR A 142 9.18 4.68 3.18
N ALA A 143 8.54 5.81 3.49
CA ALA A 143 7.37 5.86 4.35
C ALA A 143 6.06 6.04 3.55
N SER A 144 6.04 5.71 2.26
CA SER A 144 4.90 5.86 1.34
C SER A 144 4.36 7.28 1.36
N HIS A 145 3.16 7.51 1.86
CA HIS A 145 2.48 8.81 1.90
C HIS A 145 2.63 9.56 3.24
N ASN A 146 3.45 9.09 4.19
CA ASN A 146 3.61 9.76 5.49
C ASN A 146 4.16 11.21 5.36
N PRO A 147 4.06 12.07 6.39
CA PRO A 147 4.64 13.42 6.36
C PRO A 147 6.18 13.46 6.14
N PRO A 148 6.76 14.60 5.71
CA PRO A 148 8.19 14.75 5.37
C PRO A 148 9.19 14.28 6.43
N GLU A 149 8.83 14.42 7.71
CA GLU A 149 9.70 14.04 8.83
C GLU A 149 9.80 12.52 9.02
N TYR A 150 8.96 11.73 8.35
CA TYR A 150 8.99 10.27 8.40
C TYR A 150 9.81 9.68 7.26
N ASN A 151 10.53 8.62 7.58
CA ASN A 151 11.04 7.65 6.60
C ASN A 151 10.71 6.22 7.07
N GLY A 152 11.06 5.22 6.27
CA GLY A 152 10.76 3.83 6.56
C GLY A 152 11.69 2.85 5.86
N TYR A 153 11.58 1.59 6.29
CA TYR A 153 12.37 0.47 5.79
C TYR A 153 11.41 -0.72 5.63
N LYS A 154 11.06 -1.06 4.39
CA LYS A 154 10.23 -2.21 4.04
C LYS A 154 11.12 -3.37 3.58
N VAL A 155 10.76 -4.61 3.93
CA VAL A 155 11.44 -5.81 3.44
C VAL A 155 10.49 -6.63 2.58
N TYR A 156 11.02 -7.07 1.45
CA TYR A 156 10.39 -7.99 0.51
C TYR A 156 11.18 -9.29 0.51
N TRP A 157 10.53 -10.42 0.27
CA TRP A 157 11.20 -11.72 0.15
C TRP A 157 11.38 -12.15 -1.31
N GLU A 158 11.88 -13.35 -1.57
CA GLU A 158 12.28 -13.82 -2.91
C GLU A 158 11.12 -13.94 -3.90
N ASP A 159 9.89 -14.05 -3.41
CA ASP A 159 8.68 -14.00 -4.22
C ASP A 159 8.37 -12.59 -4.74
N GLY A 160 9.05 -11.57 -4.21
CA GLY A 160 8.83 -10.16 -4.50
C GLY A 160 7.72 -9.53 -3.66
N ALA A 161 7.12 -10.24 -2.69
CA ALA A 161 6.07 -9.73 -1.81
C ALA A 161 6.65 -9.18 -0.50
N GLN A 162 5.93 -8.28 0.16
CA GLN A 162 6.31 -7.87 1.51
C GLN A 162 6.28 -9.06 2.47
N ILE A 163 7.24 -9.10 3.40
CA ILE A 163 7.41 -10.24 4.31
C ILE A 163 6.15 -10.56 5.13
N THR A 164 5.93 -11.86 5.29
CA THR A 164 4.90 -12.49 6.12
C THR A 164 5.54 -13.59 6.98
N PRO A 165 4.82 -14.18 7.94
CA PRO A 165 5.33 -15.34 8.65
C PRO A 165 5.68 -16.48 7.67
N PRO A 166 6.81 -17.20 7.89
CA PRO A 166 7.72 -17.09 9.05
C PRO A 166 8.86 -16.06 8.89
N HIS A 167 9.02 -15.43 7.74
CA HIS A 167 10.17 -14.57 7.44
C HIS A 167 10.19 -13.30 8.29
N ASP A 168 9.04 -12.66 8.48
CA ASP A 168 8.94 -11.46 9.33
C ASP A 168 9.44 -11.70 10.78
N THR A 169 9.00 -12.80 11.37
CA THR A 169 9.32 -13.21 12.74
C THR A 169 10.77 -13.66 12.84
N GLY A 170 11.26 -14.38 11.83
CA GLY A 170 12.66 -14.80 11.74
C GLY A 170 13.63 -13.63 11.66
N ILE A 171 13.36 -12.66 10.79
CA ILE A 171 14.16 -11.43 10.65
C ILE A 171 14.14 -10.64 11.96
N MET A 172 12.97 -10.43 12.57
CA MET A 172 12.89 -9.70 13.85
C MET A 172 13.63 -10.41 14.98
N GLY A 173 13.57 -11.73 15.03
CA GLY A 173 14.35 -12.52 15.98
C GLY A 173 15.86 -12.27 15.84
N GLU A 174 16.36 -12.14 14.61
CA GLU A 174 17.77 -11.78 14.36
C GLU A 174 18.09 -10.32 14.67
N VAL A 175 17.18 -9.38 14.37
CA VAL A 175 17.35 -7.95 14.72
C VAL A 175 17.43 -7.76 16.24
N GLN A 176 16.61 -8.48 17.00
CA GLN A 176 16.61 -8.42 18.47
C GLN A 176 17.89 -9.00 19.09
N LYS A 177 18.57 -9.93 18.41
CA LYS A 177 19.88 -10.46 18.83
C LYS A 177 21.02 -9.45 18.67
N VAL A 178 20.84 -8.41 17.86
CA VAL A 178 21.81 -7.32 17.71
C VAL A 178 21.65 -6.35 18.88
N THR A 179 22.27 -6.68 20.01
CA THR A 179 22.24 -5.87 21.24
C THR A 179 23.38 -4.87 21.34
N ASP A 180 24.51 -5.14 20.68
CA ASP A 180 25.67 -4.25 20.62
C ASP A 180 25.87 -3.73 19.19
N TYR A 181 25.68 -2.41 19.01
CA TYR A 181 25.84 -1.73 17.72
C TYR A 181 27.26 -1.86 17.15
N ASN A 182 28.29 -2.08 17.97
CA ASN A 182 29.67 -2.29 17.50
C ASN A 182 29.84 -3.60 16.71
N THR A 183 28.89 -4.54 16.84
CA THR A 183 28.89 -5.79 16.07
C THR A 183 28.30 -5.66 14.68
N VAL A 184 27.66 -4.51 14.38
CA VAL A 184 27.04 -4.26 13.09
C VAL A 184 28.12 -3.93 12.06
N LYS A 185 28.15 -4.70 10.98
CA LYS A 185 29.18 -4.57 9.95
C LYS A 185 28.78 -3.51 8.94
N THR A 186 29.78 -2.76 8.49
CA THR A 186 29.72 -1.90 7.30
C THR A 186 31.09 -1.91 6.63
N MET A 187 31.15 -1.50 5.37
CA MET A 187 32.41 -1.43 4.62
C MET A 187 32.43 -0.20 3.72
N ASN A 188 33.62 0.14 3.21
CA ASN A 188 33.77 1.22 2.24
C ASN A 188 33.12 0.85 0.90
N GLU A 189 32.46 1.82 0.26
CA GLU A 189 31.75 1.63 -1.00
C GLU A 189 32.66 1.18 -2.15
N GLU A 190 33.84 1.78 -2.32
CA GLU A 190 34.76 1.41 -3.40
C GLU A 190 35.27 -0.03 -3.23
N ALA A 191 35.56 -0.44 -1.98
CA ALA A 191 35.89 -1.82 -1.67
C ALA A 191 34.71 -2.79 -1.95
N ALA A 192 33.47 -2.36 -1.70
CA ALA A 192 32.29 -3.17 -1.97
C ALA A 192 32.03 -3.33 -3.48
N LYS A 193 32.27 -2.27 -4.27
CA LYS A 193 32.22 -2.30 -5.74
C LYS A 193 33.33 -3.19 -6.31
N GLU A 194 34.57 -3.05 -5.84
CA GLU A 194 35.71 -3.87 -6.28
C GLU A 194 35.47 -5.36 -5.98
N ALA A 195 34.83 -5.68 -4.85
CA ALA A 195 34.43 -7.04 -4.49
C ALA A 195 33.20 -7.56 -5.26
N GLY A 196 32.54 -6.74 -6.09
CA GLY A 196 31.32 -7.10 -6.81
C GLY A 196 30.10 -7.31 -5.90
N LEU A 197 30.13 -6.74 -4.69
CA LEU A 197 29.08 -6.82 -3.67
C LEU A 197 28.16 -5.61 -3.66
N PHE A 198 28.55 -4.50 -4.29
CA PHE A 198 27.71 -3.32 -4.50
C PHE A 198 27.54 -3.11 -6.01
N VAL A 199 26.36 -3.40 -6.53
CA VAL A 199 26.05 -3.37 -7.97
C VAL A 199 24.97 -2.32 -8.21
N VAL A 200 25.31 -1.30 -9.00
CA VAL A 200 24.33 -0.30 -9.43
C VAL A 200 23.52 -0.86 -10.60
N ILE A 201 22.20 -0.79 -10.50
CA ILE A 201 21.23 -1.19 -11.53
C ILE A 201 20.39 0.02 -11.97
N GLY A 202 19.78 -0.07 -13.15
CA GLY A 202 18.90 0.99 -13.63
C GLY A 202 18.16 0.61 -14.90
N GLN A 203 18.50 1.25 -16.00
CA GLN A 203 17.77 1.19 -17.27
C GLN A 203 17.42 -0.24 -17.74
N GLU A 204 18.30 -1.22 -17.55
CA GLU A 204 18.03 -2.61 -17.95
C GLU A 204 16.87 -3.26 -17.19
N ILE A 205 16.66 -2.86 -15.93
CA ILE A 205 15.51 -3.28 -15.12
C ILE A 205 14.29 -2.42 -15.47
N ASP A 206 14.48 -1.11 -15.64
CA ASP A 206 13.42 -0.18 -16.05
C ASP A 206 12.77 -0.62 -17.37
N ASP A 207 13.58 -0.96 -18.37
CA ASP A 207 13.13 -1.39 -19.69
C ASP A 207 12.35 -2.72 -19.58
N ALA A 208 12.86 -3.69 -18.82
CA ALA A 208 12.18 -4.96 -18.61
C ALA A 208 10.85 -4.79 -17.87
N TYR A 209 10.80 -3.90 -16.87
CA TYR A 209 9.58 -3.57 -16.15
C TYR A 209 8.53 -2.95 -17.09
N MET A 210 8.94 -1.97 -17.92
CA MET A 210 8.05 -1.32 -18.89
C MET A 210 7.45 -2.30 -19.91
N GLU A 211 8.22 -3.28 -20.39
CA GLU A 211 7.69 -4.30 -21.30
C GLU A 211 6.64 -5.20 -20.64
N GLU A 212 6.85 -5.60 -19.37
CA GLU A 212 5.85 -6.38 -18.61
C GLU A 212 4.57 -5.59 -18.35
N LEU A 213 4.66 -4.27 -18.17
CA LEU A 213 3.48 -3.42 -18.06
C LEU A 213 2.74 -3.36 -19.39
N LYS A 214 3.42 -3.01 -20.48
CA LYS A 214 2.81 -2.88 -21.81
C LYS A 214 2.20 -4.19 -22.30
N SER A 215 2.71 -5.35 -21.88
CA SER A 215 2.11 -6.64 -22.23
C SER A 215 0.75 -6.88 -21.59
N GLN A 216 0.33 -6.05 -20.62
CA GLN A 216 -1.00 -6.13 -20.02
C GLN A 216 -2.08 -5.41 -20.83
N VAL A 217 -1.71 -4.57 -21.81
CA VAL A 217 -2.65 -3.78 -22.61
C VAL A 217 -3.57 -4.70 -23.43
N LEU A 218 -4.88 -4.45 -23.35
CA LEU A 218 -5.90 -5.25 -24.05
C LEU A 218 -6.32 -4.61 -25.38
N HIS A 219 -6.48 -3.29 -25.41
CA HIS A 219 -7.03 -2.50 -26.52
C HIS A 219 -6.06 -1.43 -27.01
N MET A 220 -4.96 -1.87 -27.61
CA MET A 220 -3.99 -0.98 -28.28
C MET A 220 -4.62 -0.21 -29.46
N ASP A 221 -5.66 -0.77 -30.08
CA ASP A 221 -6.48 -0.11 -31.09
C ASP A 221 -7.23 1.10 -30.52
N ALA A 222 -7.89 0.96 -29.37
CA ALA A 222 -8.56 2.07 -28.71
C ALA A 222 -7.58 3.19 -28.30
N ILE A 223 -6.39 2.82 -27.82
CA ILE A 223 -5.32 3.80 -27.54
C ILE A 223 -4.95 4.54 -28.82
N LYS A 224 -4.68 3.85 -29.94
CA LYS A 224 -4.32 4.50 -31.20
C LYS A 224 -5.39 5.47 -31.71
N ASP A 225 -6.66 5.10 -31.57
CA ASP A 225 -7.77 5.93 -32.03
C ASP A 225 -7.92 7.19 -31.17
N MET A 226 -7.74 7.08 -29.85
CA MET A 226 -8.03 8.16 -28.89
C MET A 226 -6.80 8.88 -28.35
N ALA A 227 -5.58 8.45 -28.66
CA ALA A 227 -4.32 8.97 -28.08
C ALA A 227 -4.13 10.49 -28.25
N LYS A 228 -4.66 11.06 -29.33
CA LYS A 228 -4.62 12.50 -29.65
C LYS A 228 -5.76 13.29 -29.03
N GLU A 229 -6.81 12.62 -28.60
CA GLU A 229 -8.05 13.21 -28.09
C GLU A 229 -8.15 13.11 -26.56
N LEU A 230 -7.59 12.06 -25.96
CA LEU A 230 -7.59 11.86 -24.52
C LEU A 230 -6.57 12.78 -23.86
N LYS A 231 -7.03 13.61 -22.93
CA LYS A 231 -6.21 14.55 -22.18
C LYS A 231 -6.10 14.11 -20.72
N ILE A 232 -4.86 13.92 -20.28
CA ILE A 232 -4.56 13.36 -18.96
C ILE A 232 -3.76 14.38 -18.18
N VAL A 233 -4.23 14.77 -16.99
CA VAL A 233 -3.40 15.47 -16.01
C VAL A 233 -2.82 14.44 -15.05
N TYR A 234 -1.52 14.54 -14.80
CA TYR A 234 -0.79 13.63 -13.92
C TYR A 234 0.04 14.39 -12.89
N SER A 235 -0.03 13.96 -11.64
CA SER A 235 0.85 14.42 -10.56
C SER A 235 1.58 13.24 -9.91
N PRO A 236 2.92 13.28 -9.85
CA PRO A 236 3.67 12.28 -9.10
C PRO A 236 3.77 12.63 -7.61
N LEU A 237 3.21 13.75 -7.15
CA LEU A 237 3.37 14.30 -5.79
C LEU A 237 4.84 14.30 -5.31
N HIS A 238 5.74 14.80 -6.17
CA HIS A 238 7.20 14.79 -5.93
C HIS A 238 7.81 13.39 -5.78
N GLY A 239 7.12 12.37 -6.25
CA GLY A 239 7.44 10.96 -6.04
C GLY A 239 8.10 10.25 -7.22
N THR A 240 8.26 8.95 -7.02
CA THR A 240 8.88 7.99 -7.94
C THR A 240 8.07 7.74 -9.21
N GLY A 241 6.78 8.06 -9.21
CA GLY A 241 5.89 7.79 -10.34
C GLY A 241 6.14 8.64 -11.60
N ASN A 242 6.84 9.78 -11.49
CA ASN A 242 7.00 10.75 -12.58
C ASN A 242 7.51 10.12 -13.88
N ILE A 243 8.73 9.56 -13.82
CA ILE A 243 9.40 8.98 -14.97
C ILE A 243 8.62 7.77 -15.52
N PRO A 244 8.31 6.73 -14.73
CA PRO A 244 7.69 5.51 -15.25
C PRO A 244 6.27 5.74 -15.80
N ALA A 245 5.42 6.53 -15.15
CA ALA A 245 4.07 6.79 -15.65
C ALA A 245 4.07 7.55 -16.98
N ARG A 246 4.91 8.58 -17.11
CA ARG A 246 5.03 9.33 -18.38
C ARG A 246 5.65 8.48 -19.47
N ARG A 247 6.63 7.64 -19.12
CA ARG A 247 7.30 6.75 -20.06
C ARG A 247 6.32 5.76 -20.66
N VAL A 248 5.59 5.00 -19.83
CA VAL A 248 4.63 4.00 -20.33
C VAL A 248 3.53 4.64 -21.17
N LEU A 249 2.96 5.76 -20.74
CA LEU A 249 1.92 6.45 -21.51
C LEU A 249 2.43 6.97 -22.86
N LYS A 250 3.65 7.54 -22.87
CA LYS A 250 4.29 8.00 -24.11
C LYS A 250 4.59 6.84 -25.07
N GLU A 251 5.09 5.71 -24.56
CA GLU A 251 5.41 4.53 -25.38
C GLU A 251 4.15 3.85 -25.95
N LEU A 252 3.01 3.95 -25.26
CA LEU A 252 1.71 3.53 -25.77
C LEU A 252 1.10 4.50 -26.79
N GLY A 253 1.60 5.74 -26.84
CA GLY A 253 1.26 6.72 -27.87
C GLY A 253 0.40 7.90 -27.40
N PHE A 254 0.06 8.02 -26.11
CA PHE A 254 -0.70 9.16 -25.61
C PHE A 254 0.07 10.47 -25.80
N GLU A 255 -0.54 11.44 -26.48
CA GLU A 255 0.14 12.70 -26.85
C GLU A 255 -0.11 13.84 -25.84
N ASN A 256 -1.23 13.79 -25.11
CA ASN A 256 -1.68 14.87 -24.22
C ASN A 256 -1.59 14.49 -22.73
N VAL A 257 -0.36 14.26 -22.25
CA VAL A 257 -0.08 14.03 -20.83
C VAL A 257 0.52 15.30 -20.20
N TYR A 258 -0.28 15.99 -19.41
CA TYR A 258 0.07 17.24 -18.73
C TYR A 258 0.49 16.97 -17.30
N VAL A 259 1.74 17.28 -16.96
CA VAL A 259 2.25 17.09 -15.60
C VAL A 259 2.03 18.34 -14.77
N VAL A 260 1.57 18.20 -13.53
CA VAL A 260 1.50 19.31 -12.57
C VAL A 260 2.91 19.79 -12.27
N LYS A 261 3.27 20.97 -12.78
CA LYS A 261 4.67 21.43 -12.84
C LYS A 261 5.28 21.59 -11.45
N GLU A 262 4.49 22.09 -10.52
CA GLU A 262 4.86 22.33 -9.12
C GLU A 262 5.12 21.03 -8.35
N GLN A 263 4.58 19.91 -8.82
CA GLN A 263 4.69 18.58 -8.20
C GLN A 263 5.58 17.61 -9.01
N GLU A 264 6.17 18.06 -10.12
CA GLU A 264 6.88 17.21 -11.08
C GLU A 264 8.19 16.64 -10.52
N LEU A 265 9.01 17.50 -9.89
CA LEU A 265 10.37 17.12 -9.49
C LEU A 265 10.40 16.48 -8.09
N PRO A 266 11.29 15.52 -7.86
CA PRO A 266 11.50 14.93 -6.53
C PRO A 266 11.84 16.00 -5.49
N ASP A 267 11.08 15.99 -4.38
CA ASP A 267 11.26 16.88 -3.24
C ASP A 267 10.68 16.19 -1.99
N GLY A 268 11.57 15.81 -1.07
CA GLY A 268 11.21 15.13 0.17
C GLY A 268 10.50 16.02 1.20
N GLU A 269 10.40 17.33 0.95
CA GLU A 269 9.59 18.27 1.74
C GLU A 269 8.11 18.25 1.36
N PHE A 270 7.77 17.70 0.20
CA PHE A 270 6.41 17.71 -0.36
C PHE A 270 5.75 19.11 -0.29
N PRO A 271 6.40 20.20 -0.77
CA PRO A 271 6.05 21.58 -0.43
C PRO A 271 4.66 22.05 -0.87
N THR A 272 3.96 21.26 -1.68
CA THR A 272 2.63 21.57 -2.21
C THR A 272 1.49 20.95 -1.42
N VAL A 273 1.77 20.02 -0.51
CA VAL A 273 0.77 19.26 0.26
C VAL A 273 1.26 19.03 1.69
N SER A 274 0.33 18.96 2.66
CA SER A 274 0.72 18.61 4.04
C SER A 274 1.01 17.12 4.19
N TYR A 275 0.36 16.32 3.34
CA TYR A 275 0.40 14.87 3.38
C TYR A 275 0.29 14.34 1.94
N PRO A 276 1.36 13.74 1.38
CA PRO A 276 1.39 13.31 -0.02
C PRO A 276 0.62 12.00 -0.23
N ASN A 277 -0.67 12.01 0.12
CA ASN A 277 -1.57 10.89 -0.06
C ASN A 277 -2.62 11.23 -1.13
N PRO A 278 -2.69 10.47 -2.24
CA PRO A 278 -3.67 10.68 -3.30
C PRO A 278 -5.11 10.27 -2.91
N GLU A 279 -5.37 10.03 -1.62
CA GLU A 279 -6.70 9.99 -1.02
C GLU A 279 -7.23 11.38 -0.64
N ALA A 280 -6.33 12.32 -0.34
CA ALA A 280 -6.69 13.65 0.16
C ALA A 280 -7.05 14.61 -0.98
N ASP A 281 -8.07 15.44 -0.78
CA ASP A 281 -8.49 16.42 -1.79
C ASP A 281 -7.39 17.44 -2.11
N GLU A 282 -6.58 17.85 -1.12
CA GLU A 282 -5.47 18.79 -1.32
C GLU A 282 -4.43 18.28 -2.35
N ALA A 283 -4.29 16.96 -2.49
CA ALA A 283 -3.38 16.36 -3.48
C ALA A 283 -3.82 16.64 -4.92
N PHE A 284 -5.09 17.00 -5.13
CA PHE A 284 -5.69 17.25 -6.44
C PHE A 284 -5.89 18.73 -6.76
N ASP A 285 -5.71 19.66 -5.83
CA ASP A 285 -6.04 21.08 -6.07
C ASP A 285 -5.32 21.66 -7.29
N LEU A 286 -4.00 21.44 -7.38
CA LEU A 286 -3.19 21.87 -8.52
C LEU A 286 -3.53 21.09 -9.80
N GLY A 287 -3.77 19.79 -9.67
CA GLY A 287 -4.17 18.93 -10.79
C GLY A 287 -5.52 19.33 -11.40
N LEU A 288 -6.53 19.60 -10.57
CA LEU A 288 -7.86 20.03 -10.98
C LEU A 288 -7.83 21.44 -11.57
N LYS A 289 -6.96 22.33 -11.08
CA LYS A 289 -6.73 23.63 -11.70
C LYS A 289 -6.21 23.45 -13.14
N LEU A 290 -5.13 22.67 -13.31
CA LEU A 290 -4.58 22.38 -14.63
C LEU A 290 -5.60 21.67 -15.54
N ALA A 291 -6.38 20.74 -14.99
CA ALA A 291 -7.41 20.01 -15.71
C ALA A 291 -8.50 20.93 -16.26
N LYS A 292 -8.90 21.97 -15.52
CA LYS A 292 -9.83 23.00 -16.01
C LYS A 292 -9.20 23.86 -17.11
N GLU A 293 -7.91 24.16 -17.02
CA GLU A 293 -7.19 24.96 -18.03
C GLU A 293 -7.04 24.23 -19.37
N VAL A 294 -6.72 22.93 -19.35
CA VAL A 294 -6.51 22.12 -20.57
C VAL A 294 -7.76 21.35 -21.01
N ASP A 295 -8.83 21.39 -20.22
CA ASP A 295 -10.06 20.61 -20.38
C ASP A 295 -9.79 19.09 -20.38
N ALA A 296 -9.16 18.59 -19.32
CA ALA A 296 -8.74 17.19 -19.21
C ALA A 296 -9.91 16.21 -19.01
N ASP A 297 -9.73 14.97 -19.46
CA ASP A 297 -10.69 13.88 -19.20
C ASP A 297 -10.45 13.28 -17.80
N LEU A 298 -9.19 13.23 -17.37
CA LEU A 298 -8.72 12.56 -16.15
C LEU A 298 -7.69 13.41 -15.39
N VAL A 299 -7.73 13.31 -14.06
CA VAL A 299 -6.65 13.78 -13.16
C VAL A 299 -6.19 12.60 -12.31
N LEU A 300 -4.91 12.28 -12.42
CA LEU A 300 -4.29 11.13 -11.79
C LEU A 300 -3.18 11.60 -10.84
N ALA A 301 -3.11 11.04 -9.64
CA ALA A 301 -2.05 11.33 -8.68
C ALA A 301 -1.51 10.04 -8.06
N THR A 302 -0.18 9.89 -7.99
CA THR A 302 0.46 8.77 -7.28
C THR A 302 1.13 9.24 -6.00
N ASP A 303 1.16 8.38 -4.99
CA ASP A 303 1.92 8.65 -3.77
C ASP A 303 3.45 8.55 -4.01
N PRO A 304 4.31 9.00 -3.07
CA PRO A 304 5.74 9.11 -3.30
C PRO A 304 6.46 7.83 -3.74
N ASP A 305 6.02 6.67 -3.28
CA ASP A 305 6.56 5.36 -3.67
C ASP A 305 5.75 4.63 -4.75
N ALA A 306 4.75 5.31 -5.32
CA ALA A 306 3.94 4.90 -6.45
C ALA A 306 3.32 3.50 -6.31
N ASP A 307 2.84 3.19 -5.10
CA ASP A 307 2.03 2.00 -4.83
C ASP A 307 0.52 2.32 -4.74
N ARG A 308 0.15 3.61 -4.82
CA ARG A 308 -1.25 4.08 -4.85
C ARG A 308 -1.55 5.01 -6.01
N LEU A 309 -2.76 4.93 -6.54
CA LEU A 309 -3.26 5.81 -7.60
C LEU A 309 -4.60 6.44 -7.18
N GLY A 310 -4.60 7.76 -6.95
CA GLY A 310 -5.81 8.55 -6.83
C GLY A 310 -6.30 9.03 -8.20
N VAL A 311 -7.63 9.12 -8.33
CA VAL A 311 -8.28 9.38 -9.60
C VAL A 311 -9.40 10.43 -9.42
N ARG A 312 -9.43 11.41 -10.31
CA ARG A 312 -10.60 12.25 -10.58
C ARG A 312 -10.97 12.13 -12.05
N VAL A 313 -12.26 11.91 -12.35
CA VAL A 313 -12.76 11.74 -13.73
C VAL A 313 -13.80 12.79 -14.06
N LYS A 314 -13.77 13.31 -15.28
CA LYS A 314 -14.73 14.33 -15.72
C LYS A 314 -16.09 13.72 -16.05
N ASP A 315 -17.15 14.34 -15.55
CA ASP A 315 -18.50 14.18 -16.08
C ASP A 315 -18.68 15.15 -17.26
N SER A 316 -18.89 14.59 -18.45
CA SER A 316 -19.09 15.38 -19.67
C SER A 316 -20.39 16.19 -19.65
N LYS A 317 -21.38 15.80 -18.83
CA LYS A 317 -22.70 16.44 -18.77
C LYS A 317 -22.68 17.71 -17.92
N THR A 318 -21.92 17.69 -16.82
CA THR A 318 -21.86 18.80 -15.85
C THR A 318 -20.54 19.58 -15.92
N GLY A 319 -19.47 18.95 -16.43
CA GLY A 319 -18.10 19.48 -16.38
C GLY A 319 -17.43 19.29 -15.01
N GLU A 320 -18.10 18.65 -14.04
CA GLU A 320 -17.56 18.36 -12.72
C GLU A 320 -16.55 17.20 -12.78
N TYR A 321 -15.61 17.19 -11.84
CA TYR A 321 -14.66 16.10 -11.68
C TYR A 321 -15.04 15.28 -10.45
N HIS A 322 -15.40 14.02 -10.65
CA HIS A 322 -15.77 13.10 -9.58
C HIS A 322 -14.56 12.33 -9.06
N THR A 323 -14.47 12.23 -7.74
CA THR A 323 -13.55 11.31 -7.06
C THR A 323 -13.97 9.88 -7.30
N LEU A 324 -13.06 9.08 -7.85
CA LEU A 324 -13.14 7.62 -7.74
C LEU A 324 -12.30 7.20 -6.54
N THR A 325 -12.95 6.69 -5.50
CA THR A 325 -12.24 6.10 -4.35
C THR A 325 -11.43 4.87 -4.78
N GLY A 326 -10.55 4.35 -3.92
CA GLY A 326 -9.84 3.10 -4.22
C GLY A 326 -10.79 1.93 -4.49
N ASN A 327 -11.92 1.86 -3.79
CA ASN A 327 -12.99 0.91 -4.09
C ASN A 327 -13.58 1.12 -5.50
N MET A 328 -13.90 2.37 -5.87
CA MET A 328 -14.52 2.66 -7.17
C MET A 328 -13.56 2.40 -8.33
N SER A 329 -12.33 2.93 -8.25
CA SER A 329 -11.32 2.76 -9.30
C SER A 329 -10.86 1.30 -9.42
N GLY A 330 -10.69 0.60 -8.29
CA GLY A 330 -10.38 -0.83 -8.29
C GLY A 330 -11.49 -1.69 -8.89
N CYS A 331 -12.76 -1.43 -8.56
CA CYS A 331 -13.89 -2.11 -9.18
C CYS A 331 -14.04 -1.79 -10.67
N LEU A 332 -13.83 -0.54 -11.08
CA LEU A 332 -13.88 -0.14 -12.49
C LEU A 332 -12.81 -0.87 -13.29
N LEU A 333 -11.57 -0.91 -12.80
CA LEU A 333 -10.49 -1.67 -13.45
C LEU A 333 -10.74 -3.17 -13.42
N ALA A 334 -11.28 -3.73 -12.33
CA ALA A 334 -11.63 -5.15 -12.27
C ALA A 334 -12.70 -5.52 -13.31
N ASP A 335 -13.77 -4.74 -13.42
CA ASP A 335 -14.83 -4.96 -14.41
C ASP A 335 -14.29 -4.82 -15.85
N TYR A 336 -13.47 -3.80 -16.10
CA TYR A 336 -12.82 -3.58 -17.38
C TYR A 336 -11.89 -4.75 -17.74
N GLU A 337 -10.89 -5.06 -16.92
CA GLU A 337 -9.89 -6.10 -17.18
C GLU A 337 -10.54 -7.47 -17.39
N ILE A 338 -11.41 -7.89 -16.47
CA ILE A 338 -12.04 -9.21 -16.53
C ILE A 338 -13.03 -9.27 -17.71
N GLY A 339 -13.82 -8.22 -17.90
CA GLY A 339 -14.80 -8.13 -18.98
C GLY A 339 -14.15 -8.15 -20.36
N GLN A 340 -13.13 -7.31 -20.57
CA GLN A 340 -12.42 -7.23 -21.85
C GLN A 340 -11.61 -8.49 -22.15
N ARG A 341 -10.95 -9.10 -21.16
CA ARG A 341 -10.28 -10.40 -21.35
C ARG A 341 -11.27 -11.49 -21.77
N LYS A 342 -12.46 -11.53 -21.17
CA LYS A 342 -13.52 -12.46 -21.57
C LYS A 342 -13.99 -12.22 -23.00
N GLU A 343 -14.17 -10.96 -23.38
CA GLU A 343 -14.62 -10.58 -24.73
C GLU A 343 -13.57 -10.97 -25.79
N ILE A 344 -12.31 -10.64 -25.57
CA ILE A 344 -11.20 -10.92 -26.49
C ILE A 344 -10.94 -12.43 -26.63
N ASN A 345 -10.93 -13.17 -25.51
CA ASN A 345 -10.59 -14.59 -25.51
C ASN A 345 -11.82 -15.50 -25.75
N GLY A 346 -13.04 -14.95 -25.72
CA GLY A 346 -14.30 -15.68 -25.77
C GLY A 346 -14.67 -16.42 -24.47
N SER A 347 -13.75 -16.54 -23.51
CA SER A 347 -13.98 -17.14 -22.20
C SER A 347 -12.97 -16.63 -21.16
N LEU A 348 -13.23 -16.95 -19.90
CA LEU A 348 -12.27 -16.77 -18.79
C LEU A 348 -11.73 -18.13 -18.36
N PRO A 349 -10.53 -18.19 -17.76
CA PRO A 349 -10.02 -19.40 -17.14
C PRO A 349 -11.04 -19.97 -16.13
N ALA A 350 -11.28 -21.28 -16.20
CA ALA A 350 -12.26 -21.96 -15.33
C ALA A 350 -11.91 -21.84 -13.84
N ASP A 351 -10.62 -21.69 -13.53
CA ASP A 351 -10.07 -21.50 -12.20
C ASP A 351 -9.68 -20.04 -11.92
N GLY A 352 -10.16 -19.10 -12.74
CA GLY A 352 -9.89 -17.66 -12.62
C GLY A 352 -10.33 -17.09 -11.26
N ALA A 353 -9.50 -16.24 -10.69
CA ALA A 353 -9.68 -15.64 -9.37
C ALA A 353 -9.46 -14.12 -9.37
N MET A 354 -10.39 -13.43 -8.72
CA MET A 354 -10.28 -12.03 -8.31
C MET A 354 -10.08 -11.98 -6.79
N ILE A 355 -9.16 -11.11 -6.35
CA ILE A 355 -8.71 -11.10 -4.95
C ILE A 355 -8.86 -9.69 -4.36
N SER A 356 -9.43 -9.56 -3.18
CA SER A 356 -9.44 -8.28 -2.46
C SER A 356 -9.34 -8.49 -0.95
N THR A 357 -9.36 -7.40 -0.19
CA THR A 357 -9.31 -7.48 1.27
C THR A 357 -10.69 -7.46 1.90
N ILE A 358 -10.77 -7.95 3.14
CA ILE A 358 -11.97 -7.94 3.99
C ILE A 358 -12.53 -6.55 4.32
N VAL A 359 -11.86 -5.46 3.90
CA VAL A 359 -12.32 -4.07 4.07
C VAL A 359 -12.52 -3.37 2.73
N THR A 360 -12.43 -4.13 1.63
CA THR A 360 -12.76 -3.70 0.27
C THR A 360 -14.26 -3.89 0.04
N THR A 361 -14.84 -3.02 -0.80
CA THR A 361 -16.28 -3.01 -1.10
C THR A 361 -16.86 -4.37 -1.51
N ASN A 362 -18.08 -4.68 -1.06
CA ASN A 362 -18.82 -5.87 -1.49
C ASN A 362 -19.17 -5.86 -2.99
N MET A 363 -19.04 -4.72 -3.67
CA MET A 363 -19.15 -4.63 -5.13
C MET A 363 -18.14 -5.54 -5.85
N ALA A 364 -16.96 -5.76 -5.26
CA ALA A 364 -15.95 -6.69 -5.76
C ALA A 364 -16.50 -8.12 -5.90
N ALA A 365 -17.22 -8.59 -4.87
CA ALA A 365 -17.86 -9.90 -4.88
C ALA A 365 -18.99 -9.98 -5.92
N ALA A 366 -19.73 -8.88 -6.12
CA ALA A 366 -20.78 -8.80 -7.14
C ALA A 366 -20.20 -8.89 -8.57
N ILE A 367 -19.08 -8.22 -8.84
CA ILE A 367 -18.35 -8.30 -10.11
C ILE A 367 -17.85 -9.73 -10.36
N ALA A 368 -17.18 -10.33 -9.39
CA ALA A 368 -16.66 -11.69 -9.50
C ALA A 368 -17.78 -12.70 -9.80
N LYS A 369 -18.90 -12.59 -9.08
CA LYS A 369 -20.10 -13.42 -9.28
C LYS A 369 -20.68 -13.24 -10.69
N TYR A 370 -20.74 -12.02 -11.21
CA TYR A 370 -21.26 -11.76 -12.56
C TYR A 370 -20.44 -12.44 -13.65
N TYR A 371 -19.10 -12.41 -13.53
CA TYR A 371 -18.22 -13.08 -14.49
C TYR A 371 -18.07 -14.59 -14.24
N GLY A 372 -18.58 -15.11 -13.13
CA GLY A 372 -18.45 -16.51 -12.73
C GLY A 372 -17.02 -16.87 -12.32
N VAL A 373 -16.24 -15.90 -11.84
CA VAL A 373 -14.87 -16.10 -11.36
C VAL A 373 -14.87 -16.25 -9.84
N ARG A 374 -13.85 -16.94 -9.32
CA ARG A 374 -13.67 -17.13 -7.89
C ARG A 374 -13.36 -15.79 -7.23
N PHE A 375 -14.02 -15.48 -6.13
CA PHE A 375 -13.67 -14.34 -5.29
C PHE A 375 -12.93 -14.83 -4.05
N ILE A 376 -11.76 -14.26 -3.78
CA ILE A 376 -10.95 -14.59 -2.61
C ILE A 376 -10.77 -13.34 -1.77
N GLU A 377 -11.25 -13.39 -0.53
CA GLU A 377 -11.02 -12.37 0.47
C GLU A 377 -9.75 -12.70 1.28
N VAL A 378 -8.91 -11.70 1.52
CA VAL A 378 -7.74 -11.80 2.39
C VAL A 378 -7.74 -10.69 3.46
N LEU A 379 -6.90 -10.82 4.49
CA LEU A 379 -6.73 -9.73 5.46
C LEU A 379 -6.18 -8.46 4.77
N THR A 380 -6.42 -7.28 5.37
CA THR A 380 -5.82 -6.02 4.91
C THR A 380 -4.29 -6.11 4.81
N GLY A 381 -3.74 -5.66 3.69
CA GLY A 381 -2.33 -5.65 3.34
C GLY A 381 -2.09 -6.47 2.07
N PHE A 382 -1.64 -5.80 0.99
CA PHE A 382 -1.40 -6.41 -0.31
C PHE A 382 -0.49 -7.65 -0.30
N LYS A 383 0.37 -7.80 0.72
CA LYS A 383 1.17 -9.00 0.94
C LYS A 383 0.35 -10.29 0.91
N TYR A 384 -0.89 -10.27 1.41
CA TYR A 384 -1.76 -11.45 1.38
C TYR A 384 -2.33 -11.72 -0.03
N ILE A 385 -2.48 -10.69 -0.87
CA ILE A 385 -2.79 -10.87 -2.31
C ILE A 385 -1.57 -11.49 -3.00
N GLY A 386 -0.36 -10.98 -2.72
CA GLY A 386 0.90 -11.56 -3.19
C GLY A 386 1.06 -13.04 -2.82
N GLN A 387 0.70 -13.41 -1.59
CA GLN A 387 0.70 -14.81 -1.14
C GLN A 387 -0.27 -15.70 -1.92
N GLN A 388 -1.45 -15.21 -2.29
CA GLN A 388 -2.37 -15.98 -3.14
C GLN A 388 -1.78 -16.22 -4.52
N ILE A 389 -1.15 -15.19 -5.12
CA ILE A 389 -0.47 -15.32 -6.41
C ILE A 389 0.65 -16.38 -6.33
N LEU A 390 1.50 -16.32 -5.30
CA LEU A 390 2.54 -17.33 -5.07
C LEU A 390 1.94 -18.73 -4.88
N GLY A 391 0.82 -18.82 -4.14
CA GLY A 391 0.09 -20.05 -3.91
C GLY A 391 -0.43 -20.68 -5.20
N PHE A 392 -0.94 -19.87 -6.12
CA PHE A 392 -1.39 -20.31 -7.44
C PHE A 392 -0.22 -20.84 -8.27
N GLU A 393 0.89 -20.09 -8.34
CA GLU A 393 2.09 -20.49 -9.08
C GLU A 393 2.70 -21.80 -8.55
N THR A 394 2.76 -21.94 -7.23
CA THR A 394 3.38 -23.11 -6.57
C THR A 394 2.53 -24.38 -6.74
N LYS A 395 1.20 -24.24 -6.68
CA LYS A 395 0.28 -25.38 -6.85
C LYS A 395 0.02 -25.72 -8.31
N GLY A 396 0.22 -24.77 -9.23
CA GLY A 396 -0.22 -24.88 -10.61
C GLY A 396 -1.74 -24.88 -10.74
N GLU A 397 -2.46 -24.29 -9.78
CA GLU A 397 -3.92 -24.22 -9.73
C GLU A 397 -4.37 -22.83 -9.28
N GLY A 398 -5.29 -22.23 -10.03
CA GLY A 398 -5.75 -20.85 -9.85
C GLY A 398 -5.11 -19.92 -10.87
N THR A 399 -5.93 -19.14 -11.56
CA THR A 399 -5.44 -18.11 -12.47
C THR A 399 -5.75 -16.74 -11.89
N TYR A 400 -4.72 -15.96 -11.58
CA TYR A 400 -4.91 -14.57 -11.13
C TYR A 400 -5.48 -13.72 -12.28
N LEU A 401 -6.60 -13.04 -12.02
CA LEU A 401 -7.22 -12.13 -12.98
C LEU A 401 -7.09 -10.66 -12.58
N PHE A 402 -7.20 -10.36 -11.30
CA PHE A 402 -7.10 -9.00 -10.77
C PHE A 402 -7.03 -9.02 -9.24
N GLY A 403 -6.38 -8.03 -8.64
CA GLY A 403 -6.43 -7.85 -7.19
C GLY A 403 -6.23 -6.41 -6.75
N PHE A 404 -6.97 -6.01 -5.71
CA PHE A 404 -6.96 -4.62 -5.23
C PHE A 404 -7.35 -4.48 -3.76
N GLU A 405 -7.05 -3.31 -3.24
CA GLU A 405 -7.41 -2.84 -1.90
C GLU A 405 -8.16 -1.51 -2.00
N GLU A 406 -9.09 -1.30 -1.07
CA GLU A 406 -9.81 -0.05 -0.83
C GLU A 406 -8.90 1.17 -0.69
N SER A 407 -7.66 0.95 -0.24
CA SER A 407 -6.63 1.96 -0.01
C SER A 407 -5.86 2.39 -1.29
N TYR A 408 -6.57 2.45 -2.41
CA TYR A 408 -6.12 3.02 -3.69
C TYR A 408 -5.01 2.25 -4.40
N GLY A 409 -4.89 0.95 -4.15
CA GLY A 409 -3.87 0.10 -4.74
C GLY A 409 -4.46 -1.11 -5.47
N CYS A 410 -3.96 -1.41 -6.66
CA CYS A 410 -4.31 -2.61 -7.40
C CYS A 410 -3.10 -3.18 -8.14
N LEU A 411 -3.27 -4.37 -8.68
CA LEU A 411 -2.33 -5.04 -9.57
C LEU A 411 -3.14 -5.74 -10.67
N ILE A 412 -2.72 -5.53 -11.93
CA ILE A 412 -3.39 -6.11 -13.11
C ILE A 412 -2.75 -7.46 -13.47
N GLY A 413 -1.43 -7.48 -13.64
CA GLY A 413 -0.66 -8.69 -13.97
C GLY A 413 -0.05 -9.37 -12.75
N THR A 414 0.96 -10.20 -12.99
CA THR A 414 1.73 -10.87 -11.92
C THR A 414 3.22 -10.56 -12.03
N HIS A 415 3.62 -9.43 -12.63
CA HIS A 415 5.02 -8.99 -12.71
C HIS A 415 5.57 -8.61 -11.33
N ALA A 416 4.75 -7.97 -10.50
CA ALA A 416 5.03 -7.62 -9.10
C ALA A 416 4.18 -8.45 -8.11
N ARG A 417 4.43 -8.29 -6.80
CA ARG A 417 3.62 -8.83 -5.68
C ARG A 417 3.22 -7.74 -4.68
N ASP A 418 3.21 -6.50 -5.14
CA ASP A 418 2.68 -5.35 -4.41
C ASP A 418 1.76 -4.58 -5.35
N LYS A 419 1.10 -3.55 -4.81
CA LYS A 419 0.33 -2.61 -5.61
C LYS A 419 1.24 -1.88 -6.57
N ASP A 420 0.72 -1.57 -7.74
CA ASP A 420 1.46 -0.90 -8.79
C ASP A 420 0.62 0.23 -9.40
N ALA A 421 0.93 1.46 -9.00
CA ALA A 421 0.24 2.63 -9.51
C ALA A 421 0.58 2.94 -10.98
N ILE A 422 1.69 2.44 -11.50
CA ILE A 422 2.12 2.67 -12.88
C ILE A 422 1.28 1.83 -13.83
N VAL A 423 1.14 0.53 -13.54
CA VAL A 423 0.25 -0.34 -14.33
C VAL A 423 -1.22 0.06 -14.16
N ALA A 424 -1.63 0.51 -12.97
CA ALA A 424 -2.97 1.04 -12.75
C ALA A 424 -3.23 2.31 -13.58
N THR A 425 -2.25 3.23 -13.63
CA THR A 425 -2.32 4.46 -14.45
C THR A 425 -2.47 4.10 -15.92
N MET A 426 -1.65 3.17 -16.40
CA MET A 426 -1.69 2.67 -17.77
C MET A 426 -3.05 2.05 -18.11
N ALA A 427 -3.53 1.09 -17.31
CA ALA A 427 -4.79 0.41 -17.53
C ALA A 427 -5.99 1.36 -17.46
N LEU A 428 -5.95 2.36 -16.59
CA LEU A 428 -7.02 3.35 -16.48
C LEU A 428 -7.06 4.30 -17.69
N CYS A 429 -5.90 4.72 -18.20
CA CYS A 429 -5.82 5.51 -19.43
C CYS A 429 -6.28 4.70 -20.65
N GLU A 430 -5.95 3.41 -20.71
CA GLU A 430 -6.48 2.49 -21.73
C GLU A 430 -8.01 2.36 -21.62
N ALA A 431 -8.54 2.10 -20.42
CA ALA A 431 -9.97 2.03 -20.19
C ALA A 431 -10.68 3.33 -20.62
N ALA A 432 -10.11 4.49 -20.29
CA ALA A 432 -10.65 5.76 -20.72
C ALA A 432 -10.64 5.91 -22.24
N ALA A 433 -9.58 5.50 -22.93
CA ALA A 433 -9.53 5.46 -24.38
C ALA A 433 -10.62 4.54 -24.94
N TYR A 434 -10.74 3.32 -24.42
CA TYR A 434 -11.76 2.34 -24.81
C TYR A 434 -13.18 2.91 -24.67
N TYR A 435 -13.55 3.45 -23.50
CA TYR A 435 -14.87 4.03 -23.30
C TYR A 435 -15.10 5.28 -24.16
N LYS A 436 -14.06 6.08 -24.45
CA LYS A 436 -14.16 7.23 -25.34
C LYS A 436 -14.47 6.83 -26.78
N THR A 437 -13.99 5.67 -27.27
CA THR A 437 -14.43 5.12 -28.58
C THR A 437 -15.94 4.84 -28.63
N LYS A 438 -16.57 4.66 -27.46
CA LYS A 438 -18.01 4.45 -27.29
C LYS A 438 -18.78 5.72 -26.91
N ASN A 439 -18.14 6.90 -26.98
CA ASN A 439 -18.68 8.18 -26.53
C ASN A 439 -19.07 8.20 -25.04
N MET A 440 -18.34 7.47 -24.20
CA MET A 440 -18.52 7.44 -22.75
C MET A 440 -17.28 8.00 -22.05
N THR A 441 -17.48 8.73 -20.94
CA THR A 441 -16.38 9.00 -20.00
C THR A 441 -16.22 7.83 -19.02
N LEU A 442 -15.13 7.84 -18.24
CA LEU A 442 -15.01 6.90 -17.12
C LEU A 442 -16.09 7.11 -16.05
N TRP A 443 -16.66 8.32 -15.94
CA TRP A 443 -17.80 8.55 -15.06
C TRP A 443 -19.05 7.84 -15.59
N ASP A 444 -19.34 7.94 -16.88
CA ASP A 444 -20.44 7.18 -17.50
C ASP A 444 -20.26 5.66 -17.30
N ALA A 445 -19.02 5.16 -17.44
CA ALA A 445 -18.70 3.76 -17.16
C ALA A 445 -18.95 3.39 -15.68
N MET A 446 -18.59 4.26 -14.74
CA MET A 446 -18.85 4.06 -13.31
C MET A 446 -20.37 4.00 -13.02
N ILE A 447 -21.17 4.89 -13.62
CA ILE A 447 -22.62 4.88 -13.48
C ILE A 447 -23.23 3.58 -14.04
N ALA A 448 -22.82 3.18 -15.25
CA ALA A 448 -23.27 1.92 -15.85
C ALA A 448 -22.91 0.70 -14.98
N MET A 449 -21.74 0.74 -14.33
CA MET A 449 -21.30 -0.30 -13.40
C MET A 449 -22.18 -0.35 -12.15
N TYR A 450 -22.59 0.80 -11.60
CA TYR A 450 -23.54 0.88 -10.49
C TYR A 450 -24.94 0.38 -10.88
N GLU A 451 -25.44 0.70 -12.07
CA GLU A 451 -26.72 0.16 -12.56
C GLU A 451 -26.67 -1.38 -12.69
N LYS A 452 -25.51 -1.91 -13.09
CA LYS A 452 -25.31 -3.35 -13.34
C LYS A 452 -25.17 -4.16 -12.05
N TYR A 453 -24.43 -3.68 -11.05
CA TYR A 453 -24.09 -4.44 -9.85
C TYR A 453 -24.81 -3.96 -8.57
N GLY A 454 -25.31 -2.73 -8.59
CA GLY A 454 -25.94 -2.01 -7.49
C GLY A 454 -25.07 -0.88 -6.95
N TYR A 455 -25.71 0.03 -6.21
CA TYR A 455 -25.09 1.29 -5.77
C TYR A 455 -24.39 1.10 -4.42
N TYR A 456 -23.15 0.61 -4.46
CA TYR A 456 -22.33 0.43 -3.27
C TYR A 456 -21.72 1.75 -2.82
N LYS A 457 -21.77 2.01 -1.51
CA LYS A 457 -21.10 3.14 -0.88
C LYS A 457 -20.40 2.65 0.38
N ASP A 458 -19.10 2.91 0.44
CA ASP A 458 -18.23 2.53 1.55
C ASP A 458 -17.58 3.77 2.14
N ASP A 459 -17.29 3.73 3.44
CA ASP A 459 -16.68 4.84 4.16
C ASP A 459 -15.89 4.34 5.38
N ILE A 460 -15.02 5.20 5.92
CA ILE A 460 -14.14 4.90 7.03
C ILE A 460 -14.17 6.02 8.08
N GLN A 461 -14.34 5.63 9.33
CA GLN A 461 -14.16 6.52 10.47
C GLN A 461 -12.93 6.12 11.28
N SER A 462 -12.11 7.10 11.63
CA SER A 462 -10.93 6.92 12.47
C SER A 462 -11.05 7.73 13.75
N ILE A 463 -11.07 7.07 14.90
CA ILE A 463 -11.14 7.72 16.22
C ILE A 463 -9.75 7.62 16.86
N THR A 464 -9.14 8.77 17.16
CA THR A 464 -7.81 8.85 17.77
C THR A 464 -7.91 8.97 19.27
N LEU A 465 -7.28 8.04 19.99
CA LEU A 465 -7.20 8.04 21.46
C LEU A 465 -5.72 8.13 21.85
N LYS A 466 -5.23 9.33 22.19
CA LYS A 466 -3.80 9.55 22.43
C LYS A 466 -3.31 8.87 23.73
N GLY A 467 -2.04 8.48 23.73
CA GLY A 467 -1.33 7.97 24.90
C GLY A 467 -1.66 6.50 25.24
N ILE A 468 -1.02 6.01 26.30
CA ILE A 468 -1.15 4.62 26.78
C ILE A 468 -2.60 4.30 27.18
N GLU A 469 -3.27 5.23 27.87
CA GLU A 469 -4.69 5.10 28.23
C GLU A 469 -5.59 4.93 27.00
N GLY A 470 -5.23 5.55 25.87
CA GLY A 470 -5.95 5.42 24.61
C GLY A 470 -5.85 4.02 24.02
N LEU A 471 -4.68 3.38 24.11
CA LEU A 471 -4.50 1.99 23.67
C LEU A 471 -5.32 1.01 24.51
N GLU A 472 -5.34 1.18 25.83
CA GLU A 472 -6.15 0.35 26.75
C GLU A 472 -7.65 0.48 26.46
N LYS A 473 -8.12 1.70 26.17
CA LYS A 473 -9.51 1.95 25.75
C LYS A 473 -9.85 1.24 24.45
N ILE A 474 -8.98 1.31 23.43
CA ILE A 474 -9.18 0.62 22.15
C ILE A 474 -9.31 -0.90 22.36
N GLN A 475 -8.45 -1.49 23.20
CA GLN A 475 -8.54 -2.92 23.51
C GLN A 475 -9.84 -3.26 24.23
N THR A 476 -10.28 -2.41 25.16
CA THR A 476 -11.54 -2.59 25.89
C THR A 476 -12.74 -2.56 24.96
N ILE A 477 -12.78 -1.62 24.00
CA ILE A 477 -13.85 -1.53 22.99
C ILE A 477 -13.92 -2.80 22.16
N LEU A 478 -12.79 -3.27 21.61
CA LEU A 478 -12.74 -4.49 20.80
C LEU A 478 -13.12 -5.73 21.61
N GLU A 479 -12.67 -5.86 22.86
CA GLU A 479 -13.05 -6.97 23.72
C GLU A 479 -14.55 -6.95 24.07
N ASN A 480 -15.16 -5.78 24.23
CA ASN A 480 -16.60 -5.66 24.45
C ASN A 480 -17.38 -6.09 23.21
N LEU A 481 -17.04 -5.56 22.03
CA LEU A 481 -17.64 -5.92 20.74
C LEU A 481 -17.52 -7.42 20.42
N ARG A 482 -16.39 -8.03 20.81
CA ARG A 482 -16.13 -9.46 20.67
C ARG A 482 -17.02 -10.32 21.57
N LYS A 483 -17.15 -9.94 22.85
CA LYS A 483 -17.92 -10.70 23.84
C LYS A 483 -19.43 -10.48 23.72
N ASN A 484 -19.82 -9.28 23.30
CA ASN A 484 -21.20 -8.83 23.18
C ASN A 484 -21.45 -8.28 21.76
N PRO A 485 -21.40 -9.13 20.72
CA PRO A 485 -21.66 -8.68 19.36
C PRO A 485 -23.08 -8.08 19.27
N PRO A 486 -23.25 -6.88 18.68
CA PRO A 486 -24.57 -6.27 18.57
C PRO A 486 -25.52 -7.16 17.75
N ALA A 487 -26.79 -7.19 18.12
CA ALA A 487 -27.83 -7.86 17.32
C ALA A 487 -28.22 -7.00 16.10
N GLU A 488 -28.11 -5.69 16.23
CA GLU A 488 -28.45 -4.69 15.22
C GLU A 488 -27.46 -3.52 15.29
N ILE A 489 -27.17 -2.90 14.14
CA ILE A 489 -26.41 -1.65 14.02
C ILE A 489 -27.28 -0.68 13.21
N GLY A 490 -27.84 0.33 13.88
CA GLY A 490 -28.85 1.19 13.27
C GLY A 490 -30.09 0.40 12.85
N SER A 491 -30.52 0.54 11.60
CA SER A 491 -31.64 -0.20 11.02
C SER A 491 -31.29 -1.60 10.51
N TYR A 492 -30.04 -2.02 10.64
CA TYR A 492 -29.55 -3.27 10.04
C TYR A 492 -29.40 -4.38 11.09
N LYS A 493 -29.94 -5.56 10.79
CA LYS A 493 -29.74 -6.80 11.56
C LYS A 493 -28.35 -7.36 11.28
N VAL A 494 -27.63 -7.72 12.34
CA VAL A 494 -26.37 -8.46 12.23
C VAL A 494 -26.70 -9.93 11.93
N LEU A 495 -26.30 -10.39 10.75
CA LEU A 495 -26.49 -11.77 10.29
C LEU A 495 -25.38 -12.69 10.80
N SER A 496 -24.15 -12.18 10.81
CA SER A 496 -22.96 -12.93 11.19
C SER A 496 -21.92 -12.03 11.85
N ALA A 497 -21.22 -12.55 12.85
CA ALA A 497 -20.10 -11.90 13.52
C ALA A 497 -18.83 -12.72 13.27
N ARG A 498 -17.86 -12.12 12.59
CA ARG A 498 -16.54 -12.70 12.31
C ARG A 498 -15.51 -12.10 13.25
N ASP A 499 -14.77 -12.95 13.96
CA ASP A 499 -13.63 -12.57 14.78
C ASP A 499 -12.39 -13.29 14.28
N TYR A 500 -11.54 -12.55 13.58
CA TYR A 500 -10.30 -13.07 13.01
C TYR A 500 -9.25 -13.37 14.08
N LYS A 501 -9.39 -12.85 15.31
CA LYS A 501 -8.47 -13.19 16.40
C LYS A 501 -8.80 -14.56 16.98
N ALA A 502 -10.10 -14.84 17.13
CA ALA A 502 -10.62 -16.12 17.62
C ALA A 502 -10.79 -17.19 16.53
N ASP A 503 -10.59 -16.81 15.26
CA ASP A 503 -10.88 -17.65 14.08
C ASP A 503 -12.31 -18.21 14.07
N THR A 504 -13.29 -17.32 14.27
CA THR A 504 -14.72 -17.70 14.30
C THR A 504 -15.59 -16.82 13.41
N ILE A 505 -16.56 -17.43 12.74
CA ILE A 505 -17.71 -16.81 12.09
C ILE A 505 -18.94 -17.39 12.77
N VAL A 506 -19.65 -16.55 13.51
CA VAL A 506 -20.85 -16.94 14.26
C VAL A 506 -22.08 -16.47 13.50
N ASN A 507 -22.94 -17.39 13.08
CA ASN A 507 -24.26 -17.03 12.58
C ASN A 507 -25.12 -16.54 13.75
N MET A 508 -25.63 -15.31 13.67
CA MET A 508 -26.31 -14.66 14.78
C MET A 508 -27.70 -15.24 15.07
N GLU A 509 -28.29 -15.95 14.13
CA GLU A 509 -29.61 -16.60 14.25
C GLU A 509 -29.49 -18.06 14.68
N THR A 510 -28.70 -18.88 13.97
CA THR A 510 -28.57 -20.32 14.23
C THR A 510 -27.54 -20.64 15.32
N LYS A 511 -26.64 -19.70 15.64
CA LYS A 511 -25.47 -19.89 16.51
C LYS A 511 -24.45 -20.91 15.98
N GLU A 512 -24.54 -21.29 14.71
CA GLU A 512 -23.52 -22.10 14.04
C GLU A 512 -22.19 -21.32 14.00
N VAL A 513 -21.08 -22.02 14.28
CA VAL A 513 -19.73 -21.45 14.28
C VAL A 513 -18.88 -22.12 13.21
N LYS A 514 -18.25 -21.32 12.36
CA LYS A 514 -17.26 -21.74 11.34
C LYS A 514 -15.93 -21.04 11.57
N THR A 515 -14.86 -21.56 10.97
CA THR A 515 -13.55 -20.88 10.91
C THR A 515 -13.60 -19.74 9.89
N THR A 516 -12.80 -18.70 10.10
CA THR A 516 -12.61 -17.62 9.10
C THR A 516 -11.74 -18.09 7.93
N GLY A 517 -10.87 -19.07 8.15
CA GLY A 517 -9.90 -19.55 7.16
C GLY A 517 -8.77 -18.55 6.86
N LEU A 518 -8.68 -17.44 7.60
CA LEU A 518 -7.65 -16.42 7.43
C LEU A 518 -6.67 -16.40 8.62
N PRO A 519 -5.47 -15.81 8.46
CA PRO A 519 -4.52 -15.66 9.56
C PRO A 519 -5.13 -14.90 10.76
N SER A 520 -4.58 -15.13 11.96
CA SER A 520 -5.06 -14.43 13.15
C SER A 520 -4.79 -12.93 13.06
N SER A 521 -5.82 -12.10 13.34
CA SER A 521 -5.70 -10.64 13.36
C SER A 521 -6.73 -10.03 14.30
N ASN A 522 -6.40 -8.94 15.00
CA ASN A 522 -7.34 -8.28 15.92
C ASN A 522 -8.36 -7.43 15.15
N VAL A 523 -9.27 -8.10 14.46
CA VAL A 523 -10.26 -7.52 13.58
C VAL A 523 -11.61 -8.18 13.86
N LEU A 524 -12.65 -7.36 13.94
CA LEU A 524 -14.04 -7.80 14.04
C LEU A 524 -14.77 -7.36 12.78
N TYR A 525 -15.63 -8.22 12.24
CA TYR A 525 -16.43 -7.94 11.06
C TYR A 525 -17.87 -8.41 11.27
N TYR A 526 -18.83 -7.59 10.88
CA TYR A 526 -20.25 -7.84 11.05
C TYR A 526 -20.92 -7.82 9.67
N ASP A 527 -21.40 -8.98 9.24
CA ASP A 527 -22.26 -9.09 8.06
C ASP A 527 -23.66 -8.60 8.44
N LEU A 528 -24.19 -7.63 7.71
CA LEU A 528 -25.52 -7.09 7.95
C LEU A 528 -26.48 -7.53 6.83
N ASN A 529 -27.79 -7.36 7.05
CA ASN A 529 -28.77 -7.52 5.96
C ASN A 529 -28.56 -6.47 4.86
N ASP A 530 -29.17 -6.73 3.70
CA ASP A 530 -29.14 -5.85 2.52
C ASP A 530 -27.73 -5.55 1.99
N ASP A 531 -26.81 -6.51 2.17
CA ASP A 531 -25.42 -6.44 1.71
C ASP A 531 -24.62 -5.30 2.36
N ALA A 532 -25.09 -4.80 3.52
CA ALA A 532 -24.34 -3.87 4.35
C ALA A 532 -23.36 -4.61 5.27
N TRP A 533 -22.35 -3.90 5.75
CA TRP A 533 -21.31 -4.48 6.59
C TRP A 533 -20.60 -3.43 7.46
N VAL A 534 -20.00 -3.89 8.56
CA VAL A 534 -19.16 -3.08 9.45
C VAL A 534 -17.93 -3.87 9.87
N CYS A 535 -16.74 -3.28 9.74
CA CYS A 535 -15.49 -3.84 10.25
C CYS A 535 -14.81 -2.89 11.23
N VAL A 536 -14.40 -3.41 12.39
CA VAL A 536 -13.72 -2.67 13.45
C VAL A 536 -12.33 -3.25 13.68
N ARG A 537 -11.30 -2.41 13.64
CA ARG A 537 -9.91 -2.82 13.90
C ARG A 537 -9.08 -1.70 14.55
N PRO A 538 -8.04 -2.03 15.34
CA PRO A 538 -7.05 -1.05 15.76
C PRO A 538 -6.11 -0.70 14.60
N SER A 539 -5.56 0.51 14.64
CA SER A 539 -4.41 0.90 13.83
C SER A 539 -3.15 0.24 14.39
N GLY A 540 -2.26 -0.20 13.51
CA GLY A 540 -1.00 -0.85 13.89
C GLY A 540 0.13 0.12 14.23
N THR A 541 0.04 1.37 13.76
CA THR A 541 1.12 2.38 13.87
C THR A 541 0.76 3.55 14.79
N GLU A 542 -0.53 3.79 15.01
CA GLU A 542 -1.04 4.92 15.78
C GLU A 542 -2.11 4.44 16.77
N PRO A 543 -2.34 5.11 17.90
CA PRO A 543 -3.38 4.74 18.84
C PRO A 543 -4.76 5.21 18.33
N LYS A 544 -5.21 4.60 17.23
CA LYS A 544 -6.47 4.87 16.54
C LYS A 544 -7.28 3.58 16.42
N ILE A 545 -8.60 3.68 16.54
CA ILE A 545 -9.53 2.63 16.11
C ILE A 545 -10.12 3.05 14.76
N LYS A 546 -10.11 2.13 13.79
CA LYS A 546 -10.68 2.33 12.46
C LYS A 546 -11.97 1.52 12.37
N ILE A 547 -13.03 2.17 11.90
CA ILE A 547 -14.29 1.52 11.59
C ILE A 547 -14.60 1.73 10.11
N TYR A 548 -14.61 0.63 9.36
CA TYR A 548 -15.01 0.58 7.97
C TYR A 548 -16.47 0.15 7.93
N TYR A 549 -17.23 0.70 7.00
CA TYR A 549 -18.58 0.24 6.75
C TYR A 549 -18.95 0.45 5.30
N GLY A 550 -19.85 -0.38 4.81
CA GLY A 550 -20.42 -0.23 3.48
C GLY A 550 -21.87 -0.62 3.44
N ILE A 551 -22.57 -0.08 2.46
CA ILE A 551 -24.00 -0.33 2.21
C ILE A 551 -24.23 -0.61 0.74
N LYS A 552 -25.45 -1.09 0.44
CA LYS A 552 -25.99 -1.15 -0.91
C LYS A 552 -27.28 -0.33 -1.01
N GLY A 553 -27.25 0.68 -1.87
CA GLY A 553 -28.40 1.53 -2.22
C GLY A 553 -29.09 1.11 -3.51
N ASN A 554 -30.21 1.77 -3.80
CA ASN A 554 -30.97 1.65 -5.05
C ASN A 554 -30.70 2.79 -6.04
N SER A 555 -30.03 3.85 -5.59
CA SER A 555 -29.47 4.95 -6.40
C SER A 555 -28.25 5.52 -5.67
N LEU A 556 -27.52 6.45 -6.30
CA LEU A 556 -26.42 7.16 -5.64
C LEU A 556 -26.91 7.93 -4.40
N GLU A 557 -28.04 8.62 -4.50
CA GLU A 557 -28.62 9.41 -3.41
C GLU A 557 -29.08 8.52 -2.25
N ASP A 558 -29.72 7.39 -2.54
CA ASP A 558 -30.12 6.41 -1.52
C ASP A 558 -28.89 5.80 -0.83
N ALA A 559 -27.84 5.49 -1.61
CA ALA A 559 -26.59 4.97 -1.07
C ALA A 559 -25.90 5.98 -0.15
N ASP A 560 -25.78 7.24 -0.57
CA ASP A 560 -25.23 8.32 0.25
C ASP A 560 -26.02 8.52 1.54
N ALA A 561 -27.35 8.54 1.46
CA ALA A 561 -28.21 8.69 2.63
C ALA A 561 -28.07 7.53 3.63
N LYS A 562 -28.05 6.28 3.12
CA LYS A 562 -27.85 5.07 3.94
C LYS A 562 -26.47 5.02 4.58
N SER A 563 -25.43 5.38 3.84
CA SER A 563 -24.05 5.40 4.35
C SER A 563 -23.90 6.44 5.46
N ALA A 564 -24.42 7.65 5.25
CA ALA A 564 -24.42 8.70 6.27
C ALA A 564 -25.22 8.31 7.53
N ALA A 565 -26.32 7.57 7.38
CA ALA A 565 -27.10 7.06 8.51
C ALA A 565 -26.32 5.97 9.28
N LEU A 566 -25.78 4.96 8.58
CA LEU A 566 -24.99 3.89 9.21
C LEU A 566 -23.75 4.44 9.91
N GLY A 567 -23.05 5.40 9.30
CA GLY A 567 -21.89 6.05 9.90
C GLY A 567 -22.19 6.73 11.24
N LYS A 568 -23.38 7.34 11.41
CA LYS A 568 -23.81 7.93 12.69
C LYS A 568 -24.06 6.86 13.75
N GLU A 569 -24.70 5.76 13.37
CA GLU A 569 -25.05 4.65 14.27
C GLU A 569 -23.80 3.90 14.74
N VAL A 570 -22.86 3.67 13.82
CA VAL A 570 -21.54 3.09 14.12
C VAL A 570 -20.77 3.98 15.10
N LYS A 571 -20.73 5.29 14.85
CA LYS A 571 -20.08 6.23 15.78
C LYS A 571 -20.74 6.17 17.16
N ALA A 572 -22.07 6.21 17.21
CA ALA A 572 -22.82 6.14 18.46
C ALA A 572 -22.60 4.82 19.21
N LEU A 573 -22.43 3.70 18.49
CA LEU A 573 -22.10 2.40 19.08
C LEU A 573 -20.74 2.45 19.80
N ILE A 574 -19.73 3.06 19.17
CA ILE A 574 -18.39 3.19 19.75
C ILE A 574 -18.38 4.22 20.89
N ASP A 575 -19.08 5.36 20.72
CA ASP A 575 -19.20 6.40 21.75
C ASP A 575 -19.80 5.88 23.06
N LYS A 576 -20.71 4.90 23.01
CA LYS A 576 -21.28 4.25 24.21
C LYS A 576 -20.29 3.37 24.97
N MET A 577 -19.19 2.99 24.34
CA MET A 577 -18.14 2.13 24.91
C MET A 577 -16.88 2.90 25.33
N MET A 578 -16.81 4.20 24.99
CA MET A 578 -15.80 5.14 25.47
C MET A 578 -16.15 5.67 26.85
#